data_AF-A0A934PPL3-F1
#
_entry.id   AF-A0A934PPL3-F1
#
_cell.length_a   1.000
_cell.length_b   1.000
_cell.length_c   1.000
_cell.angle_alpha   90.00
_cell.angle_beta   90.00
_cell.angle_gamma   90.00
#
_symmetry.space_group_name_H-M   'P 1'
#
loop_
_entity.id
_entity.type
_entity.pdbx_description
1 polymer ?
#
loop_
_entity_poly.entity_id
_entity_poly.type
_entity_poly.pdbx_seq_one_letter_code
_entity_poly.pdbx_strand_id
1 'polypeptide(L)'
;MIETIISGLILALVSGITILAFKYKKIFDKVFEKFLIIIGCIFIVLFIWNIAIEYSFSEIYKYIENGKTELAKESLPYFALSNTYLIIIFVAIQIYLSGLKYLTNLIENNDKK
;
A
#
# COMPACT_ATOMS: atom_id res chain seq x y z
N MET A 1 -12.85 17.64 -2.48
CA MET A 1 -12.50 17.71 -3.93
C MET A 1 -11.30 16.81 -4.25
N ILE A 2 -10.15 17.02 -3.61
CA ILE A 2 -8.97 16.12 -3.74
C ILE A 2 -9.31 14.67 -3.36
N GLU A 3 -10.03 14.47 -2.26
CA GLU A 3 -10.48 13.13 -1.82
C GLU A 3 -11.30 12.41 -2.89
N THR A 4 -12.24 13.13 -3.54
CA THR A 4 -13.06 12.59 -4.63
C THR A 4 -12.21 12.15 -5.82
N ILE A 5 -11.18 12.92 -6.16
CA ILE A 5 -10.24 12.57 -7.23
C ILE A 5 -9.45 11.31 -6.84
N ILE A 6 -8.95 11.24 -5.60
CA ILE A 6 -8.22 10.08 -5.08
C ILE A 6 -9.11 8.84 -5.09
N SER A 7 -10.34 8.92 -4.58
CA SER A 7 -11.29 7.80 -4.59
C SER A 7 -11.64 7.35 -6.01
N GLY A 8 -11.82 8.30 -6.95
CA GLY A 8 -12.06 7.98 -8.36
C GLY A 8 -10.89 7.25 -9.02
N LEU A 9 -9.66 7.68 -8.75
CA LEU A 9 -8.44 7.02 -9.23
C LEU A 9 -8.28 5.62 -8.63
N ILE A 10 -8.54 5.46 -7.34
CA ILE A 10 -8.53 4.14 -6.67
C ILE A 10 -9.54 3.21 -7.32
N LEU A 11 -10.77 3.68 -7.54
CA LEU A 11 -11.82 2.88 -8.15
C LEU A 11 -11.44 2.45 -9.57
N ALA A 12 -10.96 3.39 -10.40
CA ALA A 12 -10.51 3.10 -11.76
C ALA A 12 -9.36 2.08 -11.78
N LEU A 13 -8.43 2.18 -10.83
CA LEU A 13 -7.32 1.23 -10.69
C LEU A 13 -7.81 -0.17 -10.31
N VAL A 14 -8.66 -0.28 -9.29
CA VAL A 14 -9.24 -1.56 -8.83
C VAL A 14 -10.06 -2.22 -9.95
N SER A 15 -10.93 -1.46 -10.63
CA SER A 15 -11.70 -1.96 -11.77
C SER A 15 -10.80 -2.36 -12.94
N GLY A 16 -9.78 -1.56 -13.25
CA GLY A 16 -8.81 -1.86 -14.33
C GLY A 16 -8.05 -3.15 -14.08
N ILE A 17 -7.56 -3.37 -12.85
CA ILE A 17 -6.88 -4.61 -12.45
C ILE A 17 -7.84 -5.81 -12.53
N THR A 18 -9.09 -5.64 -12.09
CA THR A 18 -10.12 -6.68 -12.17
C THR A 18 -10.38 -7.10 -13.62
N ILE A 19 -10.61 -6.13 -14.51
CA ILE A 19 -10.83 -6.38 -15.94
C ILE A 19 -9.62 -7.07 -16.57
N LEU A 20 -8.41 -6.62 -16.23
CA LEU A 20 -7.17 -7.23 -16.71
C LEU A 20 -7.07 -8.70 -16.29
N ALA A 21 -7.41 -9.03 -15.04
CA ALA A 21 -7.37 -10.39 -14.52
C ALA A 21 -8.31 -11.33 -15.28
N PHE A 22 -9.58 -10.94 -15.45
CA PHE A 22 -10.57 -11.82 -16.10
C PHE A 22 -10.48 -11.85 -17.62
N LYS A 23 -10.28 -10.71 -18.28
CA LYS A 23 -10.30 -10.62 -19.75
C LYS A 23 -8.96 -10.97 -20.38
N TYR A 24 -7.85 -10.69 -19.69
CA TYR A 24 -6.49 -10.82 -20.22
C TYR A 24 -5.59 -11.65 -19.31
N LYS A 25 -6.10 -12.79 -18.82
CA LYS A 25 -5.42 -13.68 -17.86
C LYS A 25 -3.95 -13.95 -18.18
N LYS A 26 -3.63 -14.33 -19.42
CA LYS A 26 -2.24 -14.63 -19.84
C LYS A 26 -1.30 -13.44 -19.67
N ILE A 27 -1.80 -12.22 -19.83
CA ILE A 27 -1.05 -10.99 -19.59
C ILE A 27 -0.96 -10.76 -18.07
N PHE A 28 -2.08 -10.85 -17.36
CA PHE A 28 -2.15 -10.71 -15.91
C PHE A 28 -1.16 -11.63 -15.18
N ASP A 29 -1.13 -12.92 -15.50
CA ASP A 29 -0.21 -13.90 -14.89
C ASP A 29 1.27 -13.53 -15.11
N LYS A 30 1.62 -12.98 -16.27
CA LYS A 30 3.00 -12.54 -16.57
C LYS A 30 3.42 -11.28 -15.80
N VAL A 31 2.48 -10.38 -15.53
CA VAL A 31 2.77 -9.11 -14.84
C VAL A 31 2.51 -9.18 -13.35
N PHE A 32 1.80 -10.19 -12.87
CA PHE A 32 1.41 -10.37 -11.48
C PHE A 32 2.59 -10.30 -10.52
N GLU A 33 3.64 -11.09 -10.78
CA GLU A 33 4.84 -11.11 -9.93
C GLU A 33 5.55 -9.76 -9.93
N LYS A 34 5.61 -9.09 -11.08
CA LYS A 34 6.19 -7.75 -11.20
C LYS A 34 5.39 -6.73 -10.39
N PHE A 35 4.06 -6.81 -10.41
CA PHE A 35 3.20 -5.95 -9.58
C PHE A 35 3.44 -6.19 -8.10
N LEU A 36 3.51 -7.45 -7.65
CA LEU A 36 3.79 -7.75 -6.25
C LEU A 36 5.14 -7.20 -5.78
N ILE A 37 6.18 -7.34 -6.61
CA ILE A 37 7.51 -6.78 -6.33
C ILE A 37 7.43 -5.25 -6.21
N ILE A 38 6.79 -4.58 -7.17
CA ILE A 38 6.67 -3.11 -7.16
C ILE A 38 5.93 -2.63 -5.90
N ILE A 39 4.81 -3.27 -5.56
CA ILE A 39 4.03 -2.96 -4.34
C ILE A 39 4.89 -3.20 -3.09
N GLY A 40 5.66 -4.29 -3.05
CA GLY A 40 6.60 -4.60 -1.98
C GLY A 40 7.69 -3.54 -1.83
N CYS A 41 8.29 -3.09 -2.93
CA CYS A 41 9.29 -2.01 -2.91
C CYS A 41 8.69 -0.70 -2.38
N ILE A 42 7.49 -0.33 -2.84
CA ILE A 42 6.78 0.88 -2.35
C ILE A 42 6.54 0.77 -0.83
N PHE A 43 6.06 -0.38 -0.37
CA PHE A 43 5.86 -0.63 1.06
C PHE A 43 7.15 -0.47 1.87
N ILE A 44 8.25 -1.09 1.42
CA ILE A 44 9.55 -1.03 2.11
C ILE A 44 10.05 0.41 2.19
N VAL A 45 9.96 1.17 1.10
CA VAL A 45 10.39 2.58 1.07
C VAL A 45 9.59 3.42 2.08
N LEU A 46 8.26 3.29 2.08
CA LEU A 46 7.40 4.03 3.01
C LEU A 46 7.63 3.60 4.46
N PHE A 47 7.84 2.31 4.70
CA PHE A 47 8.09 1.77 6.03
C PHE A 47 9.43 2.26 6.61
N ILE A 48 10.50 2.20 5.81
CA ILE A 48 11.82 2.72 6.20
C ILE A 48 11.75 4.23 6.46
N TRP A 49 11.06 4.98 5.59
CA TRP A 49 10.87 6.42 5.77
C TRP A 49 10.23 6.74 7.13
N ASN A 50 9.21 5.98 7.50
CA ASN A 50 8.50 6.20 8.75
C ASN A 50 9.36 5.86 9.98
N ILE A 51 10.12 4.77 9.92
CA ILE A 51 11.11 4.43 10.95
C ILE A 51 12.17 5.52 11.08
N ALA A 52 12.65 6.07 9.96
CA ALA A 52 13.65 7.13 9.96
C ALA A 52 13.12 8.41 10.63
N ILE A 53 11.84 8.76 10.42
CA ILE A 53 11.19 9.88 11.11
C ILE A 53 11.13 9.61 12.62
N GLU A 54 10.63 8.43 13.04
CA GLU A 54 10.52 8.08 14.47
C GLU A 54 11.89 8.10 15.16
N TYR A 55 12.90 7.52 14.51
CA TYR A 55 14.27 7.48 15.05
C TYR A 55 14.88 8.88 15.16
N SER A 56 14.74 9.69 14.11
CA SER A 56 15.23 11.07 14.11
C SER A 56 14.54 11.90 15.20
N PHE A 57 13.24 11.72 15.38
CA PHE A 57 12.49 12.40 16.43
C PHE A 57 12.94 11.97 17.82
N SER A 58 13.13 10.66 18.05
CA SER A 58 13.61 10.13 19.33
C SER A 58 14.97 10.70 19.75
N GLU A 59 15.89 10.87 18.80
CA GLU A 59 17.20 11.47 19.10
C GLU A 59 17.10 12.98 19.36
N ILE A 60 16.27 13.70 18.62
CA ILE A 60 16.05 15.14 18.85
C ILE A 60 15.29 15.39 20.15
N TYR A 61 14.40 14.47 20.56
CA TYR A 61 13.54 14.59 21.73
C TYR A 61 14.32 14.91 23.02
N LYS A 62 15.52 14.34 23.17
CA LYS A 62 16.40 14.54 24.33
C LYS A 62 16.89 15.98 24.48
N TYR A 63 16.85 16.77 23.41
CA TYR A 63 17.29 18.16 23.36
C TYR A 63 16.13 19.16 23.40
N ILE A 64 14.89 18.67 23.50
CA ILE A 64 13.70 19.51 23.58
C ILE A 64 13.50 19.95 25.03
N GLU A 65 13.30 21.25 25.21
CA GLU A 65 13.04 21.85 26.52
C GLU A 65 11.79 21.23 27.17
N ASN A 66 11.88 20.90 28.46
CA ASN A 66 10.77 20.28 29.21
C ASN A 66 9.49 21.13 29.07
N GLY A 67 8.40 20.51 28.62
CA GLY A 67 7.12 21.17 28.39
C GLY A 67 6.86 21.65 26.95
N LYS A 68 7.84 21.55 26.04
CA LYS A 68 7.67 21.84 24.58
C LYS A 68 7.59 20.58 23.71
N THR A 69 7.53 19.40 24.34
CA THR A 69 7.55 18.10 23.68
C THR A 69 6.29 17.79 22.87
N GLU A 70 5.11 18.23 23.32
CA GLU A 70 3.87 18.10 22.55
C GLU A 70 3.88 18.98 21.30
N LEU A 71 4.27 20.25 21.42
CA LEU A 71 4.42 21.16 20.28
C LEU A 71 5.40 20.63 19.23
N ALA A 72 6.49 19.99 19.67
CA ALA A 72 7.45 19.37 18.77
C ALA A 72 6.91 18.12 18.06
N LYS A 73 6.07 17.32 18.73
CA LYS A 73 5.35 16.20 18.09
C LYS A 73 4.33 16.71 17.07
N GLU A 74 3.60 17.77 17.38
CA GLU A 74 2.63 18.38 16.46
C GLU A 74 3.29 19.07 15.26
N SER A 75 4.55 19.48 15.42
CA SER A 75 5.39 20.04 14.35
C SER A 75 5.99 18.97 13.44
N LEU A 76 5.91 17.68 13.81
CA LEU A 76 6.32 16.62 12.90
C LEU A 76 5.46 16.69 11.65
N PRO A 77 6.06 16.51 10.47
CA PRO A 77 5.31 16.52 9.23
C PRO A 77 4.16 15.51 9.30
N TYR A 78 2.97 15.93 8.84
CA TYR A 78 1.75 15.11 8.66
C TYR A 78 1.96 13.83 7.82
N PHE A 79 3.19 13.60 7.33
CA PHE A 79 3.65 12.46 6.56
C PHE A 79 4.00 11.23 7.40
N ALA A 80 3.95 11.32 8.73
CA ALA A 80 4.04 10.15 9.61
C ALA A 80 2.75 9.32 9.50
N LEU A 81 2.69 8.46 8.49
CA LEU A 81 1.63 7.46 8.35
C LEU A 81 1.74 6.47 9.50
N SER A 82 0.66 6.13 10.19
CA SER A 82 0.80 5.10 11.24
C SER A 82 1.20 3.76 10.61
N ASN A 83 2.24 3.14 11.18
CA ASN A 83 2.78 1.85 10.73
C ASN A 83 1.68 0.78 10.61
N THR A 84 0.70 0.81 11.53
CA THR A 84 -0.44 -0.10 11.52
C THR A 84 -1.28 0.05 10.24
N TYR A 85 -1.59 1.29 9.84
CA TYR A 85 -2.35 1.52 8.59
C TYR A 85 -1.55 1.10 7.37
N LEU A 86 -0.25 1.39 7.35
CA LEU A 86 0.66 1.04 6.26
C LEU A 86 0.70 -0.50 6.06
N ILE A 87 0.83 -1.26 7.15
CA ILE A 87 0.78 -2.74 7.14
C ILE A 87 -0.59 -3.25 6.68
N ILE A 88 -1.69 -2.70 7.22
CA ILE A 88 -3.05 -3.13 6.85
C ILE A 88 -3.30 -2.92 5.36
N ILE A 89 -2.92 -1.76 4.81
CA ILE A 89 -3.08 -1.44 3.39
C ILE A 89 -2.28 -2.41 2.53
N PHE A 90 -1.02 -2.69 2.91
CA PHE A 90 -0.18 -3.64 2.19
C PHE A 90 -0.79 -5.05 2.18
N VAL A 91 -1.21 -5.55 3.35
CA VAL A 91 -1.85 -6.87 3.46
C VAL A 91 -3.15 -6.94 2.67
N ALA A 92 -3.99 -5.90 2.73
CA ALA A 92 -5.24 -5.84 1.97
C ALA A 92 -5.01 -5.93 0.45
N ILE A 93 -4.01 -5.21 -0.07
CA ILE A 93 -3.65 -5.26 -1.49
C ILE A 93 -3.14 -6.66 -1.88
N GLN A 94 -2.30 -7.28 -1.06
CA GLN A 94 -1.78 -8.62 -1.30
C GLN A 94 -2.89 -9.68 -1.34
N ILE A 95 -3.82 -9.61 -0.38
CA ILE A 95 -4.99 -10.50 -0.32
C ILE A 95 -5.87 -10.30 -1.56
N TYR A 96 -6.15 -9.05 -1.93
CA TYR A 96 -6.98 -8.74 -3.09
C TYR A 96 -6.39 -9.29 -4.40
N LEU A 97 -5.11 -9.03 -4.66
CA LEU A 97 -4.43 -9.51 -5.87
C LEU A 97 -4.35 -11.04 -5.91
N SER A 98 -4.00 -11.66 -4.79
CA SER A 98 -3.92 -13.12 -4.69
C SER A 98 -5.29 -13.78 -4.86
N GLY A 99 -6.34 -13.18 -4.29
CA GLY A 99 -7.73 -13.60 -4.45
C GLY A 99 -8.19 -13.52 -5.91
N LEU A 100 -7.88 -12.42 -6.60
CA LEU A 100 -8.14 -12.30 -8.04
C LEU A 100 -7.46 -13.41 -8.83
N LYS A 101 -6.16 -13.64 -8.60
CA LYS A 101 -5.40 -14.70 -9.28
C LYS A 101 -6.02 -16.08 -9.05
N TYR A 102 -6.38 -16.38 -7.80
CA TYR A 102 -7.04 -17.64 -7.44
C TYR A 102 -8.38 -17.82 -8.17
N LEU A 103 -9.23 -16.80 -8.16
CA LEU A 103 -10.53 -16.82 -8.86
C LEU A 103 -10.37 -17.05 -10.36
N THR A 104 -9.45 -16.33 -11.01
CA THR A 104 -9.21 -16.51 -12.45
C THR A 104 -8.69 -17.90 -12.81
N ASN A 105 -7.90 -18.52 -11.93
CA ASN A 105 -7.44 -19.90 -12.13
C ASN A 105 -8.55 -20.94 -11.94
N LEU A 106 -9.47 -20.72 -11.00
CA LEU A 106 -10.63 -21.59 -10.80
C LEU A 106 -11.55 -21.61 -12.01
N ILE A 107 -11.84 -20.44 -12.58
CA ILE A 107 -12.72 -20.32 -13.75
C ILE A 107 -12.10 -21.04 -14.95
N GLU A 108 -10.82 -20.81 -15.24
CA GLU A 108 -10.15 -21.46 -16.37
C GLU A 108 -10.11 -23.00 -16.24
N ASN A 109 -9.97 -23.52 -15.01
CA ASN A 109 -9.97 -24.97 -14.78
C ASN A 109 -11.36 -25.60 -14.93
N ASN A 110 -12.42 -24.85 -14.68
CA ASN A 110 -13.80 -25.31 -14.90
C ASN A 110 -14.17 -25.29 -16.38
N ASP A 111 -13.71 -24.30 -17.16
CA ASP A 111 -13.98 -24.22 -18.60
C ASP A 111 -13.24 -25.28 -19.43
N LYS A 112 -12.22 -25.95 -18.86
CA LYS A 112 -11.43 -27.01 -19.50
C LYS A 112 -11.93 -28.43 -19.21
N LYS A 113 -12.99 -28.59 -18.43
CA LYS A 113 -13.64 -29.88 -18.12
C LYS A 113 -14.88 -30.10 -18.96
#